data_AF-A0A8J8KHW1-F1
#
_entry.id   AF-A0A8J8KHW1-F1
#
_cell.length_a   1.000
_cell.length_b   1.000
_cell.length_c   1.000
_cell.angle_alpha   90.00
_cell.angle_beta   90.00
_cell.angle_gamma   90.00
#
_symmetry.space_group_name_H-M   'P 1'
#
loop_
_entity.id
_entity.type
_entity.pdbx_description
1 polymer ?
#
loop_
_entity_poly.entity_id
_entity_poly.type
_entity_poly.pdbx_seq_one_letter_code
_entity_poly.pdbx_strand_id
1 'polypeptide(L)'
;MARDTPVQDKAASTEAEPLPNLVTIVGRGVPSSFEITVDGEIEMDAADPVEEATVVSGSVAEGTIDVGVQRFRFDGQVTNVHVVDWNGNAVPESSSVPDVHVDYGVPQR
;
A
#
# COMPACT_ATOMS: atom_id res chain seq x y z
N MET A 1 28.45 14.40 40.64
CA MET A 1 27.15 13.81 40.25
C MET A 1 26.35 14.89 39.54
N ALA A 2 26.28 14.85 38.21
CA ALA A 2 25.37 15.67 37.43
C ALA A 2 24.69 14.72 36.45
N ARG A 3 23.36 14.74 36.45
CA ARG A 3 22.49 13.88 35.65
C ARG A 3 22.42 14.46 34.25
N ASP A 4 23.06 13.80 33.29
CA ASP A 4 22.69 13.98 31.89
C ASP A 4 21.44 13.14 31.64
N THR A 5 20.33 13.86 31.56
CA THR A 5 19.02 13.40 31.11
C THR A 5 19.20 12.65 29.79
N PRO A 6 18.67 11.42 29.64
CA PRO A 6 18.61 10.82 28.32
C PRO A 6 17.67 11.71 27.50
N VAL A 7 18.26 12.41 26.53
CA VAL A 7 17.52 13.04 25.44
C VAL A 7 16.58 11.98 24.90
N GLN A 8 15.30 12.30 25.00
CA GLN A 8 14.23 11.48 24.48
C GLN A 8 14.59 11.20 23.02
N ASP A 9 14.93 9.94 22.73
CA ASP A 9 14.70 9.33 21.43
C ASP A 9 13.22 9.56 21.16
N LYS A 10 12.95 10.70 20.54
CA LYS A 10 11.75 10.93 19.76
C LYS A 10 11.93 10.00 18.56
N ALA A 11 11.82 8.70 18.81
CA ALA A 11 11.36 7.77 17.82
C ALA A 11 10.19 8.51 17.18
N ALA A 12 10.35 8.86 15.91
CA ALA A 12 9.26 9.29 15.07
C ALA A 12 8.33 8.09 14.96
N SER A 13 7.62 7.77 16.05
CA SER A 13 6.27 7.29 15.98
C SER A 13 5.53 8.46 15.35
N THR A 14 5.54 8.52 14.03
CA THR A 14 4.53 9.28 13.31
C THR A 14 3.23 8.72 13.87
N GLU A 15 2.61 9.48 14.77
CA GLU A 15 1.21 9.37 15.10
C GLU A 15 0.49 9.86 13.83
N ALA A 16 0.67 9.12 12.72
CA ALA A 16 0.01 9.35 11.46
C ALA A 16 -1.45 9.17 11.81
N GLU A 17 -2.24 10.23 11.66
CA GLU A 17 -3.68 10.09 11.76
C GLU A 17 -4.05 8.93 10.86
N PRO A 18 -4.69 7.91 11.42
CA PRO A 18 -4.59 6.64 10.76
C PRO A 18 -5.45 6.76 9.50
N LEU A 19 -4.83 6.42 8.38
CA LEU A 19 -5.32 6.76 7.05
C LEU A 19 -6.75 6.19 6.86
N PRO A 20 -7.75 7.02 6.48
CA PRO A 20 -9.16 6.66 6.50
C PRO A 20 -9.60 5.80 5.31
N ASN A 21 -8.78 5.70 4.27
CA ASN A 21 -9.10 4.93 3.08
C ASN A 21 -8.25 3.67 2.98
N LEU A 22 -8.74 2.68 2.26
CA LEU A 22 -8.10 1.38 2.10
C LEU A 22 -8.08 0.99 0.61
N VAL A 23 -6.91 0.64 0.09
CA VAL A 23 -6.78 -0.08 -1.17
C VAL A 23 -6.52 -1.55 -0.86
N THR A 24 -7.27 -2.42 -1.51
CA THR A 24 -7.09 -3.87 -1.43
C THR A 24 -6.76 -4.39 -2.82
N ILE A 25 -5.61 -5.05 -2.93
CA ILE A 25 -5.14 -5.68 -4.16
C ILE A 25 -5.21 -7.19 -3.99
N VAL A 26 -5.91 -7.87 -4.88
CA VAL A 26 -6.10 -9.32 -4.83
C VAL A 26 -5.35 -9.96 -5.98
N GLY A 27 -4.31 -10.70 -5.66
CA GLY A 27 -3.51 -11.48 -6.61
C GLY A 27 -4.31 -12.66 -7.15
N ARG A 28 -4.20 -12.93 -8.45
CA ARG A 28 -4.91 -14.03 -9.13
C ARG A 28 -4.10 -15.32 -9.27
N GLY A 29 -2.91 -15.38 -8.68
CA GLY A 29 -1.99 -16.52 -8.78
C GLY A 29 -0.99 -16.42 -9.93
N VAL A 30 -0.85 -15.24 -10.53
CA VAL A 30 0.14 -14.93 -11.56
C VAL A 30 0.91 -13.69 -11.11
N PRO A 31 2.25 -13.69 -11.17
CA PRO A 31 3.05 -12.53 -10.80
C PRO A 31 2.57 -11.31 -11.58
N SER A 32 2.17 -10.28 -10.88
CA SER A 32 1.62 -9.07 -11.49
C SER A 32 2.16 -7.85 -10.78
N SER A 33 2.42 -6.79 -11.53
CA SER A 33 2.89 -5.52 -10.99
C SER A 33 1.73 -4.55 -10.84
N PHE A 34 1.75 -3.80 -9.76
CA PHE A 34 0.79 -2.74 -9.49
C PHE A 34 1.54 -1.46 -9.12
N GLU A 35 0.96 -0.33 -9.51
CA GLU A 35 1.38 1.00 -9.15
C GLU A 35 0.13 1.81 -8.83
N ILE A 36 0.13 2.46 -7.66
CA ILE A 36 -0.96 3.28 -7.16
C ILE A 36 -0.38 4.61 -6.75
N THR A 37 -0.99 5.69 -7.23
CA THR A 37 -0.62 7.06 -6.86
C THR A 37 -1.81 7.74 -6.22
N VAL A 38 -1.56 8.38 -5.09
CA VAL A 38 -2.55 9.15 -4.32
C VAL A 38 -2.11 10.62 -4.21
N ASP A 39 -3.05 11.50 -3.89
CA ASP A 39 -2.75 12.91 -3.59
C ASP A 39 -2.19 13.10 -2.17
N GLY A 40 -2.54 12.20 -1.25
CA GLY A 40 -2.10 12.23 0.16
C GLY A 40 -0.93 11.29 0.44
N GLU A 41 -0.90 10.75 1.65
CA GLU A 41 0.03 9.72 2.08
C GLU A 41 -0.59 8.32 1.88
N ILE A 42 0.24 7.35 1.55
CA ILE A 42 -0.10 5.94 1.44
C ILE A 42 0.88 5.14 2.29
N GLU A 43 0.38 4.13 2.99
CA GLU A 43 1.13 3.25 3.87
C GLU A 43 0.65 1.80 3.70
N MET A 44 1.56 0.85 3.92
CA MET A 44 1.22 -0.57 3.83
C MET A 44 0.54 -1.05 5.11
N ASP A 45 -0.66 -1.62 4.98
CA ASP A 45 -1.38 -2.28 6.07
C ASP A 45 -0.82 -3.71 6.16
N ALA A 46 0.25 -3.88 6.94
CA ALA A 46 1.08 -5.09 7.02
C ALA A 46 0.40 -6.28 7.74
N ALA A 47 -0.91 -6.45 7.58
CA ALA A 47 -1.67 -7.52 8.23
C ALA A 47 -1.24 -8.92 7.76
N ASP A 48 -0.68 -9.04 6.54
CA ASP A 48 -0.10 -10.28 6.02
C ASP A 48 0.92 -9.93 4.91
N PRO A 49 2.20 -9.69 5.23
CA PRO A 49 3.22 -9.34 4.24
C PRO A 49 3.58 -10.59 3.43
N VAL A 50 2.80 -10.87 2.39
CA VAL A 50 3.19 -11.84 1.37
C VAL A 50 4.16 -11.12 0.43
N GLU A 51 5.45 -11.36 0.70
CA GLU A 51 6.62 -11.17 -0.16
C GLU A 51 7.08 -9.71 -0.39
N GLU A 52 7.88 -9.20 0.56
CA GLU A 52 9.13 -8.39 0.47
C GLU A 52 9.41 -7.34 -0.65
N ALA A 53 8.55 -7.10 -1.64
CA ALA A 53 8.85 -6.26 -2.81
C ALA A 53 7.81 -5.17 -3.08
N THR A 54 7.07 -4.75 -2.05
CA THR A 54 6.25 -3.54 -2.14
C THR A 54 7.06 -2.36 -1.59
N VAL A 55 7.21 -1.33 -2.42
CA VAL A 55 7.82 -0.06 -2.05
C VAL A 55 6.73 0.99 -1.93
N VAL A 56 6.65 1.60 -0.76
CA VAL A 56 5.75 2.72 -0.51
C VAL A 56 6.58 3.98 -0.29
N SER A 57 6.39 4.95 -1.18
CA SER A 57 7.13 6.21 -1.23
C SER A 57 6.17 7.38 -1.08
N GLY A 58 5.80 7.71 0.17
CA GLY A 58 4.97 8.87 0.50
C GLY A 58 3.57 8.79 -0.10
N SER A 59 3.42 9.20 -1.36
CA SER A 59 2.16 9.25 -2.12
C SER A 59 2.05 8.19 -3.22
N VAL A 60 3.05 7.31 -3.37
CA VAL A 60 3.08 6.23 -4.36
C VAL A 60 3.29 4.89 -3.67
N ALA A 61 2.47 3.90 -4.00
CA ALA A 61 2.68 2.51 -3.63
C ALA A 61 2.82 1.66 -4.89
N GLU A 62 3.98 1.05 -5.04
CA GLU A 62 4.28 0.12 -6.12
C GLU A 62 4.70 -1.23 -5.55
N GLY A 63 4.37 -2.30 -6.24
CA GLY A 63 4.76 -3.62 -5.81
C GLY A 63 4.40 -4.70 -6.79
N THR A 64 4.72 -5.93 -6.39
CA THR A 64 4.37 -7.14 -7.11
C THR A 64 3.52 -8.04 -6.24
N ILE A 65 2.51 -8.65 -6.83
CA ILE A 65 1.63 -9.60 -6.17
C ILE A 65 1.41 -10.82 -7.06
N ASP A 66 1.64 -12.00 -6.49
CA ASP A 66 1.36 -13.28 -7.15
C ASP A 66 0.02 -13.84 -6.66
N VAL A 67 0.02 -14.31 -5.41
CA VAL A 67 -1.11 -14.87 -4.67
C VAL A 67 -1.35 -14.06 -3.40
N GLY A 68 -2.60 -14.00 -2.97
CA GLY A 68 -2.96 -13.39 -1.68
C GLY A 68 -3.61 -12.01 -1.84
N VAL A 69 -3.62 -11.27 -0.75
CA VAL A 69 -4.29 -9.98 -0.64
C VAL A 69 -3.36 -8.98 0.02
N GLN A 70 -2.98 -7.95 -0.71
CA GLN A 70 -2.20 -6.83 -0.19
C GLN A 70 -3.14 -5.66 0.14
N ARG A 71 -2.95 -5.07 1.33
CA ARG A 71 -3.76 -3.92 1.78
C ARG A 71 -2.87 -2.72 2.02
N PHE A 72 -3.35 -1.57 1.60
CA PHE A 72 -2.71 -0.27 1.77
C PHE A 72 -3.71 0.69 2.35
N ARG A 73 -3.32 1.48 3.35
CA ARG A 73 -4.13 2.61 3.75
C ARG A 73 -3.60 3.88 3.12
N PHE A 74 -4.50 4.79 2.82
CA PHE A 74 -4.13 6.08 2.22
C PHE A 74 -5.08 7.20 2.67
N ASP A 75 -4.64 8.44 2.55
CA ASP A 75 -5.48 9.62 2.66
C ASP A 75 -5.56 10.37 1.32
N GLY A 76 -6.50 11.31 1.25
CA GLY A 76 -6.79 12.02 0.01
C GLY A 76 -7.51 11.14 -1.01
N GLN A 77 -7.16 11.31 -2.29
CA GLN A 77 -7.81 10.66 -3.42
C GLN A 77 -6.80 9.88 -4.25
N VAL A 78 -7.22 8.75 -4.81
CA VAL A 78 -6.43 8.01 -5.78
C VAL A 78 -6.43 8.78 -7.10
N THR A 79 -5.24 9.14 -7.58
CA THR A 79 -5.04 9.88 -8.83
C THR A 79 -4.67 8.96 -9.99
N ASN A 80 -4.01 7.84 -9.71
CA ASN A 80 -3.67 6.84 -10.70
C ASN A 80 -3.71 5.42 -10.11
N VAL A 81 -4.21 4.47 -10.89
CA VAL A 81 -4.10 3.03 -10.61
C VAL A 81 -3.67 2.35 -11.90
N HIS A 82 -2.52 1.71 -11.86
CA HIS A 82 -1.99 0.95 -12.96
C HIS A 82 -1.67 -0.47 -12.50
N VAL A 83 -2.25 -1.46 -13.19
CA VAL A 83 -2.07 -2.87 -12.88
C VAL A 83 -1.82 -3.65 -14.16
N VAL A 84 -0.78 -4.48 -14.13
CA VAL A 84 -0.36 -5.28 -15.27
C VAL A 84 0.02 -6.68 -14.82
N ASP A 85 -0.25 -7.66 -15.68
CA ASP A 85 0.25 -9.02 -15.57
C ASP A 85 1.79 -9.07 -15.76
N TRP A 86 2.43 -10.20 -15.43
CA TRP A 86 3.85 -10.48 -15.71
C TRP A 86 4.29 -10.12 -17.13
N ASN A 87 3.40 -10.28 -18.11
CA ASN A 87 3.66 -9.99 -19.52
C ASN A 87 3.33 -8.52 -19.90
N GLY A 88 3.08 -7.65 -18.91
CA GLY A 88 2.83 -6.22 -19.10
C GLY A 88 1.44 -5.88 -19.65
N ASN A 89 0.50 -6.83 -19.65
CA ASN A 89 -0.84 -6.62 -20.19
C ASN A 89 -1.79 -6.14 -19.09
N ALA A 90 -2.57 -5.10 -19.37
CA ALA A 90 -3.58 -4.57 -18.45
C ALA A 90 -4.98 -5.17 -18.74
N VAL A 91 -5.96 -4.83 -17.89
CA VAL A 91 -7.36 -5.16 -18.19
C VAL A 91 -7.87 -4.31 -19.38
N PRO A 92 -8.70 -4.87 -20.29
CA PRO A 92 -9.30 -6.22 -20.30
C PRO A 92 -8.48 -7.28 -21.08
N GLU A 93 -7.27 -6.95 -21.50
CA GLU A 93 -6.44 -7.77 -22.40
C GLU A 93 -5.95 -9.06 -21.73
N SER A 94 -5.90 -9.07 -20.40
CA SER A 94 -5.54 -10.23 -19.58
C SER A 94 -6.48 -10.41 -18.40
N SER A 95 -6.98 -11.63 -18.21
CA SER A 95 -7.77 -12.01 -17.03
C SER A 95 -6.89 -12.38 -15.82
N SER A 96 -5.58 -12.44 -16.00
CA SER A 96 -4.58 -12.70 -14.95
C SER A 96 -4.26 -11.46 -14.11
N VAL A 97 -4.65 -10.27 -14.57
CA VAL A 97 -4.39 -9.00 -13.88
C VAL A 97 -5.08 -9.01 -12.51
N PRO A 98 -4.39 -8.56 -11.45
CA PRO A 98 -4.94 -8.52 -10.10
C PRO A 98 -6.14 -7.58 -10.03
N ASP A 99 -6.99 -7.86 -9.06
CA ASP A 99 -8.18 -7.07 -8.81
C ASP A 99 -7.86 -5.97 -7.80
N VAL A 100 -8.23 -4.73 -8.09
CA VAL A 100 -7.98 -3.58 -7.21
C VAL A 100 -9.30 -3.01 -6.73
N HIS A 101 -9.49 -3.05 -5.42
CA HIS A 101 -10.60 -2.41 -4.73
C HIS A 101 -10.09 -1.18 -4.00
N VAL A 102 -10.77 -0.04 -4.22
CA VAL A 102 -10.48 1.22 -3.53
C VAL A 102 -11.71 1.58 -2.69
N ASP A 103 -11.54 1.54 -1.38
CA ASP A 103 -12.57 1.80 -0.40
C ASP A 103 -12.27 3.10 0.35
N TYR A 104 -13.18 4.06 0.30
CA TYR A 104 -13.05 5.35 0.98
C TYR A 104 -13.82 5.35 2.30
N GLY A 105 -13.24 5.95 3.35
CA GLY A 105 -13.88 6.10 4.65
C GLY A 105 -14.07 4.78 5.41
N VAL A 106 -13.11 3.87 5.31
CA VAL A 106 -13.12 2.58 5.98
C VAL A 106 -12.80 2.77 7.47
N PRO A 107 -13.74 2.48 8.39
CA PRO A 107 -13.51 2.66 9.81
C PRO A 107 -12.46 1.67 10.29
N GLN A 108 -11.56 2.15 11.13
CA GLN A 108 -10.55 1.32 11.76
C GLN A 108 -11.19 0.59 12.91
N ARG A 109 -11.34 -0.72 12.73
CA ARG A 109 -11.95 -1.59 13.73
C ARG A 109 -10.98 -1.92 14.85
#